data_AF-A0A1S2Z6F1-F1
#
_entry.id   AF-A0A1S2Z6F1-F1
#
_cell.length_a   1.000
_cell.length_b   1.000
_cell.length_c   1.000
_cell.angle_alpha   90.00
_cell.angle_beta   90.00
_cell.angle_gamma   90.00
#
_symmetry.space_group_name_H-M   'P 1'
#
loop_
_entity.id
_entity.type
_entity.pdbx_description
1 polymer ?
#
loop_
_entity_poly.entity_id
_entity_poly.type
_entity_poly.pdbx_seq_one_letter_code
_entity_poly.pdbx_strand_id
1 'polypeptide(L)'
;MWMILSSSPQTPQIHDSITPLRRGYNLQVKSTRTRITFPFNFKLKCHQQSSLKPKTQDDGIPIEDVKTLAKFKSRHNYIRVLEVSRKADHPFRGSRLLLLDTPGNIHSISFLFKTLTDTYFDVFATLPPIIPPGPIAVLGFGAGSTAHIILELYPDAVVHGWELDPSVIEVAREYFNLAKLERENQHKLFVYVGNALTATLEGGFSGIFVDLFSKGSLIPELQEPATWEKLRTCLKKGGRIMVNVGGSCVEAENKFRDGKVVMEETLKAMKMVFGEKLFVLRLGNRGDDSSLALTGDFPKSDSWKNALPSSLRCYVDLWTPYSGI
;
A
#
# COMPACT_ATOMS: atom_id res chain seq x y z
N MET A 1 58.13 -21.62 43.69
CA MET A 1 59.54 -21.60 43.26
C MET A 1 59.84 -20.18 42.78
N TRP A 2 60.46 -19.40 43.69
CA TRP A 2 61.16 -18.10 43.55
C TRP A 2 60.51 -16.92 42.81
N MET A 3 60.49 -15.68 43.30
CA MET A 3 60.51 -15.01 44.62
C MET A 3 60.53 -13.48 44.34
N ILE A 4 59.59 -12.71 44.93
CA ILE A 4 59.74 -11.42 45.70
C ILE A 4 60.41 -10.19 44.99
N LEU A 5 59.93 -8.92 45.01
CA LEU A 5 59.80 -7.90 46.09
C LEU A 5 59.16 -6.64 45.48
N SER A 6 58.00 -6.14 45.97
CA SER A 6 57.80 -5.13 47.03
C SER A 6 58.46 -3.76 46.78
N SER A 7 57.67 -2.68 46.73
CA SER A 7 57.68 -1.53 47.66
C SER A 7 57.14 -0.24 47.01
N SER A 8 56.16 0.40 47.67
CA SER A 8 55.90 1.85 47.55
C SER A 8 56.88 2.60 48.45
N PRO A 9 57.21 3.87 48.15
CA PRO A 9 56.62 4.93 48.98
C PRO A 9 56.39 6.31 48.29
N GLN A 10 55.43 7.04 48.86
CA GLN A 10 55.40 8.49 49.12
C GLN A 10 55.41 9.52 47.97
N THR A 11 54.31 10.27 47.95
CA THR A 11 54.09 11.59 47.34
C THR A 11 54.91 12.69 47.99
N PRO A 12 55.27 13.73 47.21
CA PRO A 12 55.19 15.11 47.67
C PRO A 12 54.21 15.93 46.81
N GLN A 13 53.37 16.71 47.49
CA GLN A 13 52.53 17.74 46.88
C GLN A 13 53.40 18.90 46.39
N ILE A 14 53.17 19.35 45.14
CA ILE A 14 53.55 20.68 44.68
C ILE A 14 52.28 21.31 44.08
N HIS A 15 51.87 22.42 44.68
CA HIS A 15 50.89 23.35 44.13
C HIS A 15 51.50 24.00 42.88
N ASP A 16 50.81 23.93 41.74
CA ASP A 16 50.88 24.98 40.74
C ASP A 16 49.62 25.03 39.88
N SER A 17 49.12 26.24 39.73
CA SER A 17 47.83 26.59 39.15
C SER A 17 48.00 26.79 37.65
N ILE A 18 47.47 25.90 36.80
CA ILE A 18 47.43 26.13 35.35
C ILE A 18 46.09 25.68 34.74
N THR A 19 45.43 26.64 34.11
CA THR A 19 44.15 26.63 33.39
C THR A 19 44.06 25.55 32.30
N PRO A 20 42.95 24.78 32.15
CA PRO A 20 42.84 23.82 31.05
C PRO A 20 42.33 24.49 29.76
N LEU A 21 43.18 24.53 28.73
CA LEU A 21 42.72 24.69 27.35
C LEU A 21 42.01 23.39 26.93
N ARG A 22 40.66 23.40 26.92
CA ARG A 22 39.84 22.34 26.33
C ARG A 22 40.04 22.32 24.81
N ARG A 23 40.83 21.37 24.29
CA ARG A 23 40.72 20.93 22.89
C ARG A 23 39.69 19.80 22.82
N GLY A 24 38.43 20.18 22.58
CA GLY A 24 37.36 19.22 22.32
C GLY A 24 37.51 18.62 20.94
N TYR A 25 37.88 17.34 20.86
CA TYR A 25 37.63 16.54 19.67
C TYR A 25 36.15 16.15 19.70
N ASN A 26 35.32 16.87 18.92
CA ASN A 26 33.95 16.47 18.63
C ASN A 26 33.99 15.23 17.71
N LEU A 27 34.04 14.04 18.32
CA LEU A 27 33.59 12.82 17.66
C LEU A 27 32.07 12.91 17.53
N GLN A 28 31.59 13.43 16.40
CA GLN A 28 30.20 13.24 15.99
C GLN A 28 29.98 11.76 15.72
N VAL A 29 29.56 11.02 16.75
CA VAL A 29 28.94 9.71 16.57
C VAL A 29 27.60 9.95 15.89
N LYS A 30 27.55 9.77 14.57
CA LYS A 30 26.26 9.63 13.87
C LYS A 30 25.62 8.36 14.41
N SER A 31 24.59 8.50 15.25
CA SER A 31 23.70 7.41 15.61
C SER A 31 22.99 6.94 14.35
N THR A 32 23.49 5.90 13.71
CA THR A 32 22.76 5.15 12.67
C THR A 32 21.62 4.41 13.36
N ARG A 33 20.46 5.06 13.49
CA ARG A 33 19.23 4.39 13.93
C ARG A 33 18.82 3.42 12.83
N THR A 34 18.61 2.15 13.18
CA THR A 34 18.06 1.15 12.27
C THR A 34 16.64 1.55 11.89
N ARG A 35 16.36 1.68 10.59
CA ARG A 35 15.05 2.02 10.05
C ARG A 35 14.47 0.84 9.28
N ILE A 36 13.14 0.71 9.32
CA ILE A 36 12.38 -0.20 8.46
C ILE A 36 12.00 0.60 7.22
N THR A 37 12.62 0.28 6.09
CA THR A 37 12.29 0.86 4.80
C THR A 37 11.08 0.15 4.20
N PHE A 38 10.16 0.93 3.64
CA PHE A 38 9.06 0.43 2.83
C PHE A 38 9.29 0.90 1.39
N PRO A 39 8.95 0.11 0.37
CA PRO A 39 9.30 0.42 -1.01
C PRO A 39 8.43 1.53 -1.65
N PHE A 40 7.83 2.43 -0.84
CA PHE A 40 6.92 3.49 -1.31
C PHE A 40 7.46 4.89 -1.00
N ASN A 41 7.46 5.79 -1.99
CA ASN A 41 7.71 7.21 -1.79
C ASN A 41 6.39 8.01 -1.69
N PHE A 42 6.24 8.79 -0.62
CA PHE A 42 4.97 9.42 -0.23
C PHE A 42 4.94 10.90 -0.57
N LYS A 43 4.73 11.26 -1.84
CA LYS A 43 4.27 12.63 -2.17
C LYS A 43 3.21 12.64 -3.26
N LEU A 44 1.95 12.62 -2.81
CA LEU A 44 0.79 12.94 -3.63
C LEU A 44 0.77 14.45 -3.89
N LYS A 45 0.86 14.86 -5.16
CA LYS A 45 0.78 16.29 -5.58
C LYS A 45 -0.51 16.99 -5.11
N CYS A 46 -1.55 16.23 -4.80
CA CYS A 46 -2.85 16.75 -4.39
C CYS A 46 -2.89 17.43 -3.03
N HIS A 47 -2.04 17.02 -2.10
CA HIS A 47 -1.98 17.61 -0.77
C HIS A 47 -0.74 18.51 -0.73
N GLN A 48 -0.92 19.79 -1.03
CA GLN A 48 0.10 20.80 -0.78
C GLN A 48 0.32 20.91 0.74
N GLN A 49 1.15 20.04 1.30
CA GLN A 49 1.92 20.42 2.48
C GLN A 49 3.12 21.22 2.01
N SER A 50 3.22 22.43 2.56
CA SER A 50 4.27 23.41 2.36
C SER A 50 5.65 22.79 2.13
N SER A 51 6.31 23.30 1.10
CA SER A 51 7.70 23.08 0.72
C SER A 51 8.66 22.80 1.89
N LEU A 52 9.15 21.56 1.95
CA LEU A 52 10.47 21.27 2.50
C LEU A 52 11.28 20.54 1.42
N LYS A 53 12.41 21.15 1.06
CA LYS A 53 13.39 20.69 0.07
C LYS A 53 13.83 19.24 0.35
N PRO A 54 14.17 18.45 -0.68
CA PRO A 54 14.61 17.08 -0.49
C PRO A 54 15.99 17.10 0.17
N LYS A 55 16.07 16.69 1.44
CA LYS A 55 17.27 16.05 1.93
C LYS A 55 17.15 14.59 1.53
N THR A 56 18.18 14.07 0.88
CA THR A 56 18.43 12.64 0.75
C THR A 56 18.45 12.02 2.16
N GLN A 57 17.31 11.58 2.65
CA GLN A 57 17.14 10.93 3.94
C GLN A 57 16.34 9.68 3.73
N ASP A 58 16.98 8.55 4.05
CA ASP A 58 16.39 7.27 4.40
C ASP A 58 14.91 7.38 4.86
N ASP A 59 13.99 7.04 3.93
CA ASP A 59 12.53 7.16 4.05
C ASP A 59 11.91 6.10 5.00
N GLY A 60 12.73 5.29 5.69
CA GLY A 60 12.24 4.25 6.60
C GLY A 60 11.75 4.78 7.95
N ILE A 61 10.86 4.03 8.61
CA ILE A 61 10.38 4.32 9.97
C ILE A 61 11.41 3.79 10.98
N PRO A 62 11.85 4.59 11.98
CA PRO A 62 12.73 4.10 13.02
C PRO A 62 12.17 2.84 13.69
N ILE A 63 13.00 1.82 13.92
CA ILE A 63 12.55 0.52 14.45
C ILE A 63 11.89 0.66 15.82
N GLU A 64 12.32 1.64 16.63
CA GLU A 64 11.71 1.96 17.93
C GLU A 64 10.26 2.47 17.83
N ASP A 65 9.87 2.99 16.68
CA ASP A 65 8.52 3.47 16.40
C ASP A 65 7.63 2.38 15.76
N VAL A 66 8.13 1.16 15.59
CA VAL A 66 7.40 0.06 14.96
C VAL A 66 7.33 -1.15 15.87
N LYS A 67 6.11 -1.62 16.13
CA LYS A 67 5.86 -2.87 16.86
C LYS A 67 5.40 -3.95 15.90
N THR A 68 6.05 -5.13 15.92
CA THR A 68 5.52 -6.31 15.22
C THR A 68 4.44 -6.95 16.09
N LEU A 69 3.21 -7.04 15.58
CA LEU A 69 2.08 -7.69 16.25
C LEU A 69 1.98 -9.18 15.91
N ALA A 70 2.25 -9.54 14.65
CA ALA A 70 2.26 -10.92 14.18
C ALA A 70 3.34 -11.10 13.11
N LYS A 71 3.95 -12.29 13.05
CA LYS A 71 4.95 -12.66 12.05
C LYS A 71 5.01 -14.17 11.89
N PHE A 72 4.50 -14.70 10.79
CA PHE A 72 4.46 -16.14 10.52
C PHE A 72 4.35 -16.44 9.03
N LYS A 73 4.57 -17.70 8.65
CA LYS A 73 4.42 -18.16 7.27
C LYS A 73 3.13 -18.97 7.15
N SER A 74 2.27 -18.60 6.22
CA SER A 74 1.08 -19.36 5.83
C SER A 74 1.39 -20.27 4.63
N ARG A 75 0.36 -20.91 4.07
CA ARG A 75 0.48 -21.67 2.82
C ARG A 75 0.89 -20.79 1.63
N HIS A 76 0.44 -19.53 1.60
CA HIS A 76 0.57 -18.65 0.44
C HIS A 76 1.57 -17.51 0.67
N ASN A 77 1.70 -17.02 1.90
CA ASN A 77 2.39 -15.78 2.20
C ASN A 77 3.37 -15.90 3.37
N TYR A 78 4.31 -14.96 3.40
CA TYR A 78 4.99 -14.58 4.63
C TYR A 78 4.27 -13.37 5.24
N ILE A 79 3.52 -13.59 6.31
CA ILE A 79 2.63 -12.59 6.89
C ILE A 79 3.35 -11.85 8.02
N ARG A 80 3.35 -10.52 7.94
CA ARG A 80 3.79 -9.61 9.00
C ARG A 80 2.73 -8.55 9.26
N VAL A 81 2.43 -8.31 10.52
CA VAL A 81 1.57 -7.20 10.97
C VAL A 81 2.41 -6.25 11.78
N LEU A 82 2.48 -5.00 11.33
CA LEU A 82 3.21 -3.93 12.01
C LEU A 82 2.23 -2.89 12.53
N GLU A 83 2.49 -2.36 13.72
CA GLU A 83 1.82 -1.19 14.28
C GLU A 83 2.84 -0.06 14.37
N VAL A 84 2.51 1.07 13.74
CA VAL A 84 3.36 2.26 13.73
C VAL A 84 2.91 3.20 14.84
N SER A 85 3.86 3.60 15.68
CA SER A 85 3.67 4.54 16.77
C SER A 85 2.98 5.83 16.29
N ARG A 86 2.03 6.34 17.09
CA ARG A 86 1.42 7.66 16.85
C ARG A 86 2.41 8.82 17.03
N LYS A 87 3.55 8.57 17.69
CA LYS A 87 4.65 9.53 17.89
C LYS A 87 5.64 9.54 16.74
N ALA A 88 5.54 8.59 15.79
CA ALA A 88 6.43 8.52 14.65
C ALA A 88 6.30 9.78 13.79
N ASP A 89 7.43 10.30 13.33
CA ASP A 89 7.49 11.34 12.31
C ASP A 89 7.44 10.71 10.91
N HIS A 90 6.29 10.14 10.56
CA HIS A 90 6.07 9.42 9.31
C HIS A 90 4.59 9.47 8.87
N PRO A 91 4.26 9.46 7.56
CA PRO A 91 2.88 9.41 7.08
C PRO A 91 2.03 8.26 7.65
N PHE A 92 2.67 7.12 7.94
CA PHE A 92 2.03 5.95 8.55
C PHE A 92 1.85 6.02 10.08
N ARG A 93 2.13 7.14 10.74
CA ARG A 93 1.96 7.24 12.20
C ARG A 93 0.56 6.82 12.65
N GLY A 94 0.48 5.91 13.62
CA GLY A 94 -0.79 5.38 14.13
C GLY A 94 -1.51 4.40 13.21
N SER A 95 -0.86 3.87 12.18
CA SER A 95 -1.43 2.85 11.31
C SER A 95 -1.07 1.43 11.76
N ARG A 96 -1.84 0.47 11.23
CA ARG A 96 -1.44 -0.92 11.12
C ARG A 96 -1.17 -1.24 9.65
N LEU A 97 -0.08 -1.95 9.41
CA LEU A 97 0.39 -2.35 8.08
C LEU A 97 0.39 -3.87 7.98
N LEU A 98 -0.25 -4.40 6.94
CA LEU A 98 -0.12 -5.80 6.54
C LEU A 98 0.99 -5.86 5.49
N LEU A 99 2.03 -6.62 5.79
CA LEU A 99 3.11 -6.92 4.86
C LEU A 99 3.03 -8.39 4.48
N LEU A 100 2.97 -8.65 3.17
CA LEU A 100 3.00 -10.00 2.61
C LEU A 100 4.27 -10.20 1.78
N ASP A 101 4.46 -11.45 1.33
CA ASP A 101 5.63 -11.91 0.60
C ASP A 101 6.96 -11.79 1.38
N THR A 102 8.00 -12.43 0.87
CA THR A 102 9.35 -12.37 1.45
C THR A 102 9.88 -10.92 1.52
N PRO A 103 9.72 -10.08 0.47
CA PRO A 103 10.19 -8.68 0.48
C PRO A 103 9.44 -7.83 1.50
N GLY A 104 8.19 -8.18 1.83
CA GLY A 104 7.38 -7.43 2.79
C GLY A 104 6.73 -6.21 2.17
N ASN A 105 6.17 -6.37 0.97
CA ASN A 105 5.39 -5.32 0.34
C ASN A 105 4.15 -5.03 1.19
N ILE A 106 3.73 -3.76 1.25
CA ILE A 106 2.50 -3.38 1.96
C ILE A 106 1.31 -3.82 1.11
N HIS A 107 0.49 -4.71 1.67
CA HIS A 107 -0.74 -5.20 1.06
C HIS A 107 -1.99 -4.59 1.69
N SER A 108 -1.90 -4.00 2.89
CA SER A 108 -3.00 -3.25 3.49
C SER A 108 -2.52 -2.24 4.52
N ILE A 109 -3.31 -1.17 4.65
CA ILE A 109 -3.10 -0.09 5.61
C ILE A 109 -4.44 0.17 6.30
N SER A 110 -4.41 0.24 7.63
CA SER A 110 -5.57 0.66 8.43
C SER A 110 -5.15 1.73 9.42
N PHE A 111 -5.94 2.80 9.53
CA PHE A 111 -5.78 3.80 10.57
C PHE A 111 -6.95 3.71 11.55
N LEU A 112 -6.69 3.92 12.84
CA LEU A 112 -7.74 3.83 13.86
C LEU A 112 -8.75 4.99 13.79
N PHE A 113 -8.30 6.16 13.34
CA PHE A 113 -9.07 7.42 13.40
C PHE A 113 -9.17 8.12 12.04
N LYS A 114 -8.89 7.40 10.94
CA LYS A 114 -8.87 7.96 9.58
C LYS A 114 -9.32 6.88 8.59
N THR A 115 -10.23 7.26 7.69
CA THR A 115 -10.71 6.37 6.62
C THR A 115 -9.69 6.23 5.49
N LEU A 116 -9.21 7.36 4.96
CA LEU A 116 -8.29 7.39 3.81
C LEU A 116 -6.85 7.05 4.21
N THR A 117 -6.11 6.41 3.31
CA THR A 117 -4.75 5.93 3.58
C THR A 117 -3.65 6.86 3.08
N ASP A 118 -3.99 7.88 2.29
CA ASP A 118 -3.06 8.69 1.49
C ASP A 118 -2.19 7.83 0.54
N THR A 119 -2.76 6.72 0.05
CA THR A 119 -2.12 5.82 -0.93
C THR A 119 -3.06 5.52 -2.09
N TYR A 120 -2.64 4.62 -3.00
CA TYR A 120 -3.46 4.19 -4.12
C TYR A 120 -4.84 3.62 -3.72
N PHE A 121 -5.01 3.10 -2.49
CA PHE A 121 -6.31 2.63 -2.00
C PHE A 121 -7.37 3.73 -2.07
N ASP A 122 -6.99 4.99 -1.87
CA ASP A 122 -7.90 6.14 -1.97
C ASP A 122 -8.37 6.39 -3.41
N VAL A 123 -7.55 6.01 -4.41
CA VAL A 123 -7.92 6.15 -5.83
C VAL A 123 -9.05 5.19 -6.17
N PHE A 124 -9.09 3.98 -5.59
CA PHE A 124 -10.21 3.06 -5.79
C PHE A 124 -11.55 3.66 -5.36
N ALA A 125 -11.56 4.50 -4.33
CA ALA A 125 -12.76 5.22 -3.91
C ALA A 125 -13.28 6.24 -4.92
N THR A 126 -12.56 6.50 -6.02
CA THR A 126 -13.06 7.34 -7.12
C THR A 126 -13.98 6.58 -8.08
N LEU A 127 -14.02 5.24 -8.03
CA LEU A 127 -14.81 4.41 -8.95
C LEU A 127 -16.33 4.45 -8.69
N PRO A 128 -16.85 4.35 -7.45
CA PRO A 128 -18.29 4.17 -7.21
C PRO A 128 -19.21 5.22 -7.89
N PRO A 129 -18.85 6.52 -7.95
CA PRO A 129 -19.70 7.51 -8.61
C PRO A 129 -19.84 7.37 -10.14
N ILE A 130 -19.00 6.56 -10.80
CA ILE A 130 -18.95 6.43 -12.26
C ILE A 130 -19.35 5.04 -12.76
N ILE A 131 -19.90 4.20 -11.89
CA ILE A 131 -20.44 2.87 -12.19
C ILE A 131 -21.96 2.85 -11.92
N PRO A 132 -22.72 1.93 -12.55
CA PRO A 132 -24.14 1.77 -12.25
C PRO A 132 -24.35 1.26 -10.81
N PRO A 133 -25.57 1.37 -10.24
CA PRO A 133 -25.91 0.72 -8.98
C PRO A 133 -25.71 -0.80 -9.06
N GLY A 134 -25.14 -1.38 -8.01
CA GLY A 134 -24.92 -2.81 -7.92
C GLY A 134 -23.73 -3.21 -7.07
N PRO A 135 -23.46 -4.52 -7.01
CA PRO A 135 -22.38 -5.07 -6.20
C PRO A 135 -21.01 -4.79 -6.83
N ILE A 136 -20.03 -4.51 -5.97
CA ILE A 136 -18.64 -4.23 -6.32
C ILE A 136 -17.78 -5.40 -5.87
N ALA A 137 -16.98 -5.97 -6.77
CA ALA A 137 -16.00 -6.98 -6.43
C ALA A 137 -14.66 -6.34 -6.01
N VAL A 138 -14.02 -6.90 -4.99
CA VAL A 138 -12.63 -6.62 -4.60
C VAL A 138 -11.84 -7.92 -4.78
N LEU A 139 -11.05 -7.99 -5.84
CA LEU A 139 -10.21 -9.15 -6.15
C LEU A 139 -8.81 -8.91 -5.61
N GLY A 140 -8.42 -9.66 -4.57
CA GLY A 140 -7.27 -9.32 -3.74
C GLY A 140 -7.76 -8.45 -2.59
N PHE A 141 -8.25 -9.09 -1.53
CA PHE A 141 -8.90 -8.39 -0.43
C PHE A 141 -7.89 -7.87 0.60
N GLY A 142 -6.77 -8.58 0.79
CA GLY A 142 -5.81 -8.27 1.84
C GLY A 142 -6.50 -8.22 3.20
N ALA A 143 -6.18 -7.18 3.98
CA ALA A 143 -6.84 -6.91 5.26
C ALA A 143 -8.12 -6.06 5.15
N GLY A 144 -8.64 -5.81 3.95
CA GLY A 144 -9.90 -5.10 3.74
C GLY A 144 -9.82 -3.58 3.66
N SER A 145 -8.64 -2.99 3.39
CA SER A 145 -8.47 -1.53 3.27
C SER A 145 -9.42 -0.90 2.25
N THR A 146 -9.49 -1.46 1.03
CA THR A 146 -10.42 -0.96 0.00
C THR A 146 -11.87 -1.10 0.45
N ALA A 147 -12.26 -2.25 1.03
CA ALA A 147 -13.63 -2.46 1.50
C ALA A 147 -14.04 -1.47 2.60
N HIS A 148 -13.14 -1.19 3.55
CA HIS A 148 -13.36 -0.20 4.60
C HIS A 148 -13.60 1.19 4.01
N ILE A 149 -12.71 1.67 3.11
CA ILE A 149 -12.85 2.99 2.49
C ILE A 149 -14.18 3.09 1.73
N ILE A 150 -14.52 2.06 0.95
CA ILE A 150 -15.74 2.06 0.12
C ILE A 150 -16.99 2.09 1.00
N LEU A 151 -17.07 1.27 2.05
CA LEU A 151 -18.25 1.20 2.91
C LEU A 151 -18.43 2.45 3.77
N GLU A 152 -17.35 3.15 4.13
CA GLU A 152 -17.44 4.42 4.86
C GLU A 152 -17.86 5.59 3.97
N LEU A 153 -17.35 5.65 2.73
CA LEU A 153 -17.69 6.74 1.81
C LEU A 153 -19.00 6.52 1.06
N TYR A 154 -19.38 5.26 0.86
CA TYR A 154 -20.58 4.85 0.13
C TYR A 154 -21.34 3.81 0.98
N PRO A 155 -22.09 4.25 2.01
CA PRO A 155 -22.74 3.33 2.95
C PRO A 155 -23.73 2.36 2.30
N ASP A 156 -24.28 2.69 1.13
CA ASP A 156 -25.21 1.83 0.39
C ASP A 156 -24.50 0.83 -0.56
N ALA A 157 -23.17 0.88 -0.65
CA ALA A 157 -22.40 -0.04 -1.48
C ALA A 157 -22.51 -1.48 -0.95
N VAL A 158 -22.63 -2.42 -1.89
CA VAL A 158 -22.52 -3.86 -1.61
C VAL A 158 -21.17 -4.32 -2.14
N VAL A 159 -20.32 -4.85 -1.26
CA VAL A 159 -18.94 -5.24 -1.52
C VAL A 159 -18.79 -6.75 -1.34
N HIS A 160 -18.21 -7.40 -2.34
CA HIS A 160 -17.82 -8.80 -2.30
C HIS A 160 -16.30 -8.89 -2.45
N GLY A 161 -15.60 -9.41 -1.45
CA GLY A 161 -14.15 -9.47 -1.40
C GLY A 161 -13.60 -10.89 -1.50
N TRP A 162 -12.58 -11.12 -2.33
CA TRP A 162 -11.88 -12.40 -2.45
C TRP A 162 -10.43 -12.30 -1.99
N GLU A 163 -10.06 -13.16 -1.05
CA GLU A 163 -8.67 -13.39 -0.61
C GLU A 163 -8.29 -14.85 -0.86
N LEU A 164 -7.09 -15.09 -1.38
CA LEU A 164 -6.63 -16.46 -1.60
C LEU A 164 -6.22 -17.14 -0.29
N ASP A 165 -5.60 -16.38 0.61
CA ASP A 165 -5.00 -16.89 1.83
C ASP A 165 -5.92 -16.73 3.06
N PRO A 166 -6.52 -17.82 3.59
CA PRO A 166 -7.37 -17.71 4.77
C PRO A 166 -6.65 -17.11 5.99
N SER A 167 -5.33 -17.28 6.12
CA SER A 167 -4.58 -16.69 7.22
C SER A 167 -4.54 -15.17 7.16
N VAL A 168 -4.64 -14.57 5.97
CA VAL A 168 -4.73 -13.12 5.81
C VAL A 168 -6.06 -12.60 6.32
N ILE A 169 -7.16 -13.32 6.07
CA ILE A 169 -8.49 -12.95 6.58
C ILE A 169 -8.55 -13.03 8.11
N GLU A 170 -7.96 -14.06 8.72
CA GLU A 170 -7.92 -14.15 10.19
C GLU A 170 -7.11 -13.00 10.80
N VAL A 171 -5.96 -12.68 10.22
CA VAL A 171 -5.17 -11.50 10.61
C VAL A 171 -5.94 -10.20 10.42
N ALA A 172 -6.72 -10.08 9.34
CA ALA A 172 -7.54 -8.90 9.08
C ALA A 172 -8.62 -8.71 10.17
N ARG A 173 -9.25 -9.81 10.58
CA ARG A 173 -10.27 -9.82 11.65
C ARG A 173 -9.68 -9.43 13.00
N GLU A 174 -8.50 -9.95 13.32
CA GLU A 174 -7.83 -9.72 14.59
C GLU A 174 -7.20 -8.31 14.69
N TYR A 175 -6.52 -7.87 13.64
CA TYR A 175 -5.67 -6.68 13.69
C TYR A 175 -6.16 -5.49 12.86
N PHE A 176 -7.07 -5.68 11.90
CA PHE A 176 -7.49 -4.61 10.96
C PHE A 176 -8.97 -4.26 11.07
N ASN A 177 -9.61 -4.60 12.19
CA ASN A 177 -11.03 -4.35 12.45
C ASN A 177 -12.02 -4.98 11.45
N LEU A 178 -11.58 -5.93 10.61
CA LEU A 178 -12.47 -6.56 9.63
C LEU A 178 -13.67 -7.23 10.32
N ALA A 179 -13.47 -7.88 11.48
CA ALA A 179 -14.56 -8.50 12.22
C ALA A 179 -15.63 -7.48 12.67
N LYS A 180 -15.23 -6.24 12.97
CA LYS A 180 -16.17 -5.16 13.29
C LYS A 180 -16.89 -4.71 12.01
N LEU A 181 -16.15 -4.49 10.93
CA LEU A 181 -16.69 -4.08 9.63
C LEU A 181 -17.73 -5.08 9.09
N GLU A 182 -17.45 -6.39 9.19
CA GLU A 182 -18.37 -7.48 8.84
C GLU A 182 -19.65 -7.41 9.68
N ARG A 183 -19.55 -7.19 11.00
CA ARG A 183 -20.74 -7.07 11.87
C ARG A 183 -21.59 -5.85 11.57
N GLU A 184 -20.98 -4.72 11.23
CA GLU A 184 -21.70 -3.48 10.90
C GLU A 184 -22.31 -3.50 9.50
N ASN A 185 -21.85 -4.41 8.64
CA ASN A 185 -22.25 -4.50 7.23
C ASN A 185 -22.68 -5.92 6.82
N GLN A 186 -23.33 -6.68 7.70
CA GLN A 186 -23.68 -8.10 7.48
C GLN A 186 -24.46 -8.38 6.17
N HIS A 187 -25.19 -7.39 5.66
CA HIS A 187 -25.98 -7.51 4.42
C HIS A 187 -25.32 -6.85 3.21
N LYS A 188 -24.12 -6.27 3.38
CA LYS A 188 -23.44 -5.46 2.38
C LYS A 188 -21.99 -5.86 2.16
N LEU A 189 -21.34 -6.52 3.13
CA LEU A 189 -19.97 -7.00 3.01
C LEU A 189 -19.95 -8.53 3.04
N PHE A 190 -19.46 -9.13 1.97
CA PHE A 190 -19.28 -10.57 1.85
C PHE A 190 -17.81 -10.88 1.57
N VAL A 191 -17.18 -11.70 2.42
CA VAL A 191 -15.76 -12.06 2.29
C VAL A 191 -15.64 -13.54 1.94
N TYR A 192 -14.91 -13.83 0.88
CA TYR A 192 -14.71 -15.16 0.32
C TYR A 192 -13.24 -15.54 0.35
N VAL A 193 -12.96 -16.79 0.73
CA VAL A 193 -11.62 -17.37 0.61
C VAL A 193 -11.56 -18.21 -0.67
N GLY A 194 -10.67 -17.86 -1.60
CA GLY A 194 -10.47 -18.61 -2.84
C GLY A 194 -9.82 -17.82 -3.95
N ASN A 195 -9.71 -18.44 -5.13
CA ASN A 195 -9.15 -17.80 -6.31
C ASN A 195 -10.07 -16.66 -6.79
N ALA A 196 -9.59 -15.42 -6.69
CA ALA A 196 -10.35 -14.25 -7.11
C ALA A 196 -10.69 -14.23 -8.61
N LEU A 197 -9.90 -14.88 -9.48
CA LEU A 197 -10.19 -14.99 -10.91
C LEU A 197 -11.36 -15.94 -11.23
N THR A 198 -11.90 -16.65 -10.24
CA THR A 198 -13.14 -17.42 -10.37
C THR A 198 -14.35 -16.70 -9.75
N ALA A 199 -14.18 -15.46 -9.28
CA ALA A 199 -15.26 -14.67 -8.71
C ALA A 199 -16.36 -14.45 -9.75
N THR A 200 -17.59 -14.82 -9.38
CA THR A 200 -18.79 -14.60 -10.18
C THR A 200 -19.94 -14.27 -9.25
N LEU A 201 -20.93 -13.54 -9.77
CA LEU A 201 -22.15 -13.21 -9.06
C LEU A 201 -23.30 -13.16 -10.06
N GLU A 202 -24.46 -13.69 -9.67
CA GLU A 202 -25.66 -13.60 -10.50
C GLU A 202 -26.01 -12.13 -10.77
N GLY A 203 -26.29 -11.81 -12.04
CA GLY A 203 -26.54 -10.43 -12.47
C GLY A 203 -25.30 -9.55 -12.62
N GLY A 204 -24.10 -10.04 -12.29
CA GLY A 204 -22.81 -9.38 -12.53
C GLY A 204 -22.49 -8.21 -11.59
N PHE A 205 -21.26 -7.72 -11.68
CA PHE A 205 -20.73 -6.63 -10.87
C PHE A 205 -20.90 -5.28 -11.55
N SER A 206 -21.23 -4.23 -10.79
CA SER A 206 -21.17 -2.85 -11.29
C SER A 206 -19.73 -2.32 -11.35
N GLY A 207 -18.87 -2.78 -10.45
CA GLY A 207 -17.46 -2.42 -10.39
C GLY A 207 -16.60 -3.61 -9.99
N ILE A 208 -15.38 -3.68 -10.52
CA ILE A 208 -14.38 -4.67 -10.10
C ILE A 208 -13.09 -3.91 -9.77
N PHE A 209 -12.66 -4.02 -8.52
CA PHE A 209 -11.30 -3.67 -8.10
C PHE A 209 -10.40 -4.89 -8.25
N VAL A 210 -9.22 -4.70 -8.85
CA VAL A 210 -8.22 -5.76 -9.00
C VAL A 210 -6.92 -5.31 -8.34
N ASP A 211 -6.47 -6.09 -7.37
CA ASP A 211 -5.25 -5.87 -6.57
C ASP A 211 -4.56 -7.22 -6.29
N LEU A 212 -4.24 -7.94 -7.37
CA LEU A 212 -3.79 -9.33 -7.29
C LEU A 212 -2.28 -9.42 -7.43
N PHE A 213 -1.61 -9.59 -6.28
CA PHE A 213 -0.18 -9.77 -6.17
C PHE A 213 0.17 -11.10 -5.53
N SER A 214 1.27 -11.70 -5.98
CA SER A 214 1.84 -12.90 -5.39
C SER A 214 3.36 -12.83 -5.52
N LYS A 215 4.09 -13.14 -4.45
CA LYS A 215 5.55 -13.12 -4.42
C LYS A 215 6.12 -11.76 -4.83
N GLY A 216 5.43 -10.70 -4.41
CA GLY A 216 5.80 -9.32 -4.68
C GLY A 216 5.74 -8.95 -6.16
N SER A 217 4.83 -9.53 -6.95
CA SER A 217 4.63 -9.18 -8.35
C SER A 217 3.17 -9.35 -8.70
N LEU A 218 2.67 -8.62 -9.70
CA LEU A 218 1.35 -8.92 -10.26
C LEU A 218 1.32 -10.38 -10.72
N ILE A 219 0.19 -11.04 -10.49
CA ILE A 219 0.02 -12.42 -10.92
C ILE A 219 0.10 -12.50 -12.47
N PRO A 220 0.79 -13.51 -13.02
CA PRO A 220 1.04 -13.60 -14.46
C PRO A 220 -0.24 -13.68 -15.30
N GLU A 221 -1.34 -14.17 -14.75
CA GLU A 221 -2.64 -14.24 -15.41
C GLU A 221 -3.16 -12.85 -15.85
N LEU A 222 -2.75 -11.77 -15.18
CA LEU A 222 -3.13 -10.40 -15.56
C LEU A 222 -2.38 -9.90 -16.81
N GLN A 223 -1.35 -10.61 -17.26
CA GLN A 223 -0.65 -10.33 -18.53
C GLN A 223 -1.36 -11.00 -19.72
N GLU A 224 -2.41 -11.79 -19.48
CA GLU A 224 -3.14 -12.52 -20.51
C GLU A 224 -4.45 -11.77 -20.88
N PRO A 225 -4.67 -11.41 -22.16
CA PRO A 225 -5.92 -10.77 -22.60
C PRO A 225 -7.18 -11.57 -22.23
N ALA A 226 -7.12 -12.91 -22.28
CA ALA A 226 -8.24 -13.78 -21.95
C ALA A 226 -8.76 -13.59 -20.52
N THR A 227 -7.88 -13.25 -19.57
CA THR A 227 -8.26 -12.95 -18.19
C THR A 227 -9.14 -11.70 -18.14
N TRP A 228 -8.76 -10.66 -18.87
CA TRP A 228 -9.52 -9.41 -18.95
C TRP A 228 -10.84 -9.57 -19.69
N GLU A 229 -10.89 -10.42 -20.72
CA GLU A 229 -12.15 -10.78 -21.40
C GLU A 229 -13.12 -11.45 -20.43
N LYS A 230 -12.64 -12.39 -19.62
CA LYS A 230 -13.45 -13.06 -18.60
C LYS A 230 -13.93 -12.08 -17.53
N LEU A 231 -13.07 -11.19 -17.02
CA LEU A 231 -13.51 -10.18 -16.05
C LEU A 231 -14.55 -9.22 -16.64
N ARG A 232 -14.41 -8.88 -17.93
CA ARG A 232 -15.38 -8.03 -18.65
C ARG A 232 -16.75 -8.70 -18.75
N THR A 233 -16.84 -10.02 -18.93
CA THR A 233 -18.13 -10.73 -18.99
C THR A 233 -18.84 -10.81 -17.64
N CYS A 234 -18.12 -10.63 -16.54
CA CYS A 234 -18.70 -10.55 -15.20
C CYS A 234 -19.32 -9.17 -14.88
N LEU A 235 -19.17 -8.16 -15.75
CA LEU A 235 -19.69 -6.81 -15.52
C LEU A 235 -21.15 -6.66 -15.96
N LYS A 236 -21.89 -5.86 -15.19
CA LYS A 236 -23.15 -5.26 -15.64
C LYS A 236 -22.90 -4.28 -16.80
N LYS A 237 -23.96 -3.98 -17.55
CA LYS A 237 -23.93 -2.91 -18.56
C LYS A 237 -23.50 -1.59 -17.90
N GLY A 238 -22.44 -0.97 -18.42
CA GLY A 238 -21.86 0.26 -17.87
C GLY A 238 -20.93 0.05 -16.68
N GLY A 239 -20.72 -1.20 -16.25
CA GLY A 239 -19.76 -1.53 -15.21
C GLY A 239 -18.32 -1.33 -15.66
N ARG A 240 -17.42 -1.19 -14.68
CA ARG A 240 -16.01 -0.84 -14.92
C ARG A 240 -15.06 -1.65 -14.07
N ILE A 241 -13.81 -1.72 -14.52
CA ILE A 241 -12.70 -2.31 -13.78
C ILE A 241 -11.72 -1.20 -13.43
N MET A 242 -11.28 -1.15 -12.17
CA MET A 242 -10.13 -0.37 -11.75
C MET A 242 -9.10 -1.31 -11.13
N VAL A 243 -7.85 -1.23 -11.59
CA VAL A 243 -6.79 -2.16 -11.20
C VAL A 243 -5.58 -1.40 -10.69
N ASN A 244 -4.98 -1.88 -9.60
CA ASN A 244 -3.60 -1.55 -9.24
C ASN A 244 -2.67 -2.38 -10.14
N VAL A 245 -1.98 -1.74 -11.08
CA VAL A 245 -1.03 -2.41 -11.99
C VAL A 245 0.41 -2.35 -11.47
N GLY A 246 0.61 -1.95 -10.21
CA GLY A 246 1.94 -1.85 -9.61
C GLY A 246 2.83 -0.82 -10.29
N GLY A 247 4.14 -1.05 -10.23
CA GLY A 247 5.15 -0.15 -10.79
C GLY A 247 6.56 -0.59 -10.40
N SER A 248 7.53 0.30 -10.55
CA SER A 248 8.94 0.06 -10.18
C SER A 248 9.15 -0.14 -8.67
N CYS A 249 8.23 0.35 -7.83
CA CYS A 249 8.21 0.13 -6.37
C CYS A 249 7.92 -1.31 -5.94
N VAL A 250 7.46 -2.18 -6.84
CA VAL A 250 7.08 -3.53 -6.45
C VAL A 250 8.32 -4.43 -6.44
N GLU A 251 8.78 -4.82 -5.26
CA GLU A 251 9.91 -5.73 -5.10
C GLU A 251 9.47 -7.18 -5.30
N ALA A 252 9.78 -7.74 -6.46
CA ALA A 252 9.51 -9.14 -6.76
C ALA A 252 10.51 -10.09 -6.10
N GLU A 253 10.02 -11.22 -5.58
CA GLU A 253 10.90 -12.31 -5.12
C GLU A 253 11.74 -12.87 -6.28
N ASN A 254 11.16 -12.89 -7.47
CA ASN A 254 11.85 -13.30 -8.68
C ASN A 254 12.46 -12.08 -9.37
N LYS A 255 13.80 -11.99 -9.36
CA LYS A 255 14.57 -10.92 -10.02
C LYS A 255 14.35 -10.82 -11.53
N PHE A 256 13.80 -11.86 -12.17
CA PHE A 256 13.45 -11.86 -13.60
C PHE A 256 12.07 -11.26 -13.88
N ARG A 257 11.26 -10.95 -12.85
CA ARG A 257 9.96 -10.28 -12.98
C ARG A 257 10.09 -8.82 -12.58
N ASP A 258 10.67 -8.02 -13.46
CA ASP A 258 10.77 -6.58 -13.27
C ASP A 258 9.37 -5.95 -13.18
N GLY A 259 9.11 -5.19 -12.12
CA GLY A 259 7.79 -4.62 -11.83
C GLY A 259 7.29 -3.68 -12.91
N LYS A 260 8.19 -2.93 -13.57
CA LYS A 260 7.82 -2.03 -14.67
C LYS A 260 7.46 -2.82 -15.92
N VAL A 261 8.24 -3.83 -16.28
CA VAL A 261 7.95 -4.70 -17.44
C VAL A 261 6.61 -5.40 -17.24
N VAL A 262 6.38 -5.99 -16.07
CA VAL A 262 5.12 -6.68 -15.74
C VAL A 262 3.92 -5.72 -15.80
N MET A 263 4.07 -4.49 -15.28
CA MET A 263 3.05 -3.44 -15.40
C MET A 263 2.76 -3.11 -16.87
N GLU A 264 3.79 -2.92 -17.71
CA GLU A 264 3.62 -2.59 -19.13
C GLU A 264 2.95 -3.73 -19.92
N GLU A 265 3.32 -4.99 -19.67
CA GLU A 265 2.69 -6.17 -20.26
C GLU A 265 1.23 -6.30 -19.85
N THR A 266 0.92 -6.04 -18.57
CA THR A 266 -0.45 -6.02 -18.05
C THR A 266 -1.30 -4.95 -18.75
N LEU A 267 -0.77 -3.73 -18.90
CA LEU A 267 -1.47 -2.64 -19.60
C LEU A 267 -1.68 -2.95 -21.09
N LYS A 268 -0.71 -3.59 -21.75
CA LYS A 268 -0.85 -4.06 -23.14
C LYS A 268 -1.98 -5.10 -23.27
N ALA A 269 -2.03 -6.08 -22.37
CA ALA A 269 -3.09 -7.08 -22.34
C ALA A 269 -4.48 -6.44 -22.15
N MET A 270 -4.59 -5.47 -21.24
CA MET A 270 -5.82 -4.68 -21.08
C MET A 270 -6.18 -3.89 -22.35
N LYS A 271 -5.19 -3.25 -23.00
CA LYS A 271 -5.41 -2.46 -24.23
C LYS A 271 -5.97 -3.32 -25.37
N MET A 272 -5.53 -4.58 -25.49
CA MET A 272 -6.07 -5.52 -26.47
C MET A 272 -7.58 -5.79 -26.26
N VAL A 273 -8.08 -5.73 -25.02
CA VAL A 273 -9.48 -6.05 -24.69
C VAL A 273 -10.38 -4.80 -24.62
N PHE A 274 -9.85 -3.69 -24.11
CA PHE A 274 -10.62 -2.47 -23.84
C PHE A 274 -10.37 -1.34 -24.86
N GLY A 275 -9.34 -1.44 -25.72
CA GLY A 275 -9.05 -0.47 -26.76
C GLY A 275 -8.83 0.95 -26.21
N GLU A 276 -9.48 1.94 -26.82
CA GLU A 276 -9.40 3.35 -26.38
C GLU A 276 -10.10 3.63 -25.04
N LYS A 277 -10.82 2.65 -24.49
CA LYS A 277 -11.52 2.77 -23.20
C LYS A 277 -10.64 2.33 -22.04
N LEU A 278 -9.36 2.71 -22.08
CA LEU A 278 -8.36 2.41 -21.06
C LEU A 278 -7.61 3.68 -20.67
N PHE A 279 -7.62 3.99 -19.39
CA PHE A 279 -6.99 5.17 -18.80
C PHE A 279 -6.02 4.72 -17.71
N VAL A 280 -4.93 5.45 -17.55
CA VAL A 280 -3.89 5.17 -16.56
C VAL A 280 -3.65 6.41 -15.70
N LEU A 281 -3.46 6.18 -14.41
CA LEU A 281 -3.06 7.17 -13.42
C LEU A 281 -1.76 6.66 -12.78
N ARG A 282 -0.75 7.53 -12.69
CA ARG A 282 0.54 7.21 -12.07
C ARG A 282 0.75 8.06 -10.82
N LEU A 283 0.99 7.39 -9.69
CA LEU A 283 1.30 8.03 -8.42
C LEU A 283 2.82 8.15 -8.23
N GLY A 284 3.22 9.17 -7.45
CA GLY A 284 4.61 9.38 -7.06
C GLY A 284 5.34 10.55 -7.73
N ASN A 285 6.42 10.98 -7.11
CA ASN A 285 7.34 11.96 -7.70
C ASN A 285 8.29 11.23 -8.64
N ARG A 286 8.07 11.36 -9.96
CA ARG A 286 8.75 10.69 -11.09
C ARG A 286 8.08 9.41 -11.61
N GLY A 287 6.93 9.02 -11.07
CA GLY A 287 6.12 7.91 -11.61
C GLY A 287 6.48 6.53 -11.08
N ASP A 288 7.13 6.45 -9.91
CA ASP A 288 7.71 5.22 -9.37
C ASP A 288 6.86 4.55 -8.26
N ASP A 289 5.76 5.14 -7.78
CA ASP A 289 5.17 4.72 -6.49
C ASP A 289 3.91 3.84 -6.59
N SER A 290 3.20 3.82 -7.73
CA SER A 290 2.21 2.82 -8.17
C SER A 290 1.41 3.38 -9.35
N SER A 291 1.01 2.54 -10.29
CA SER A 291 0.13 2.91 -11.39
C SER A 291 -1.20 2.19 -11.26
N LEU A 292 -2.30 2.88 -11.56
CA LEU A 292 -3.63 2.29 -11.67
C LEU A 292 -4.13 2.40 -13.10
N ALA A 293 -4.97 1.45 -13.51
CA ALA A 293 -5.71 1.54 -14.76
C ALA A 293 -7.22 1.50 -14.51
N LEU A 294 -7.98 2.19 -15.38
CA LEU A 294 -9.43 2.31 -15.34
C LEU A 294 -10.01 2.02 -16.73
N THR A 295 -11.06 1.20 -16.77
CA THR A 295 -11.77 0.86 -18.01
C THR A 295 -13.06 1.65 -18.20
N GLY A 296 -13.56 1.64 -19.44
CA GLY A 296 -14.83 2.25 -19.83
C GLY A 296 -14.67 3.68 -20.38
N ASP A 297 -15.78 4.31 -20.75
CA ASP A 297 -15.75 5.66 -21.32
C ASP A 297 -15.30 6.69 -20.29
N PHE A 298 -14.45 7.66 -20.66
CA PHE A 298 -13.99 8.65 -19.70
C PHE A 298 -15.16 9.48 -19.14
N PRO A 299 -15.35 9.55 -17.82
CA PRO A 299 -16.41 10.37 -17.24
C PRO A 299 -16.21 11.86 -17.53
N LYS A 300 -17.30 12.64 -17.57
CA LYS A 300 -17.20 14.10 -17.57
C LYS A 300 -16.55 14.56 -16.25
N SER A 301 -15.38 15.20 -16.34
CA SER A 301 -14.53 15.54 -15.18
C SER A 301 -15.29 16.29 -14.09
N ASP A 302 -16.07 17.32 -14.44
CA ASP A 302 -16.81 18.11 -13.44
C ASP A 302 -17.89 17.29 -12.72
N SER A 303 -18.64 16.47 -13.46
CA SER A 303 -19.66 15.59 -12.85
C SER A 303 -19.03 14.56 -11.92
N TRP A 304 -17.88 14.00 -12.31
CA TRP A 304 -17.14 13.05 -11.49
C TRP A 304 -16.62 13.72 -10.21
N LYS A 305 -15.98 14.88 -10.30
CA LYS A 305 -15.51 15.65 -9.15
C LYS A 305 -16.64 16.05 -8.20
N ASN A 306 -17.78 16.46 -8.74
CA ASN A 306 -18.93 16.88 -7.93
C ASN A 306 -19.54 15.73 -7.12
N ALA A 307 -19.43 14.50 -7.60
CA ALA A 307 -19.89 13.31 -6.89
C ALA A 307 -18.87 12.72 -5.90
N LEU A 308 -17.67 13.33 -5.80
CA LEU A 308 -16.60 12.89 -4.90
C LEU A 308 -16.47 13.79 -3.66
N PRO A 309 -16.10 13.21 -2.50
CA PRO A 309 -15.55 13.97 -1.38
C PRO A 309 -14.41 14.87 -1.83
N SER A 310 -14.30 16.06 -1.24
CA SER A 310 -13.30 17.07 -1.62
C SER A 310 -11.87 16.53 -1.62
N SER A 311 -11.54 15.64 -0.69
CA SER A 311 -10.24 14.97 -0.56
C SER A 311 -9.85 14.10 -1.75
N LEU A 312 -10.83 13.60 -2.53
CA LEU A 312 -10.59 12.68 -3.66
C LEU A 312 -10.66 13.36 -5.03
N ARG A 313 -11.20 14.59 -5.12
CA ARG A 313 -11.45 15.27 -6.41
C ARG A 313 -10.21 15.46 -7.27
N CYS A 314 -9.06 15.63 -6.62
CA CYS A 314 -7.81 15.86 -7.32
C CYS A 314 -7.36 14.66 -8.17
N TYR A 315 -7.77 13.44 -7.82
CA TYR A 315 -7.38 12.22 -8.54
C TYR A 315 -7.99 12.17 -9.93
N VAL A 316 -9.14 12.81 -10.13
CA VAL A 316 -9.83 12.88 -11.43
C VAL A 316 -8.93 13.47 -12.51
N ASP A 317 -8.12 14.47 -12.16
CA ASP A 317 -7.24 15.18 -13.10
C ASP A 317 -5.94 14.43 -13.41
N LEU A 318 -5.67 13.33 -12.71
CA LEU A 318 -4.45 12.55 -12.88
C LEU A 318 -4.61 11.40 -13.89
N TRP A 319 -5.82 11.12 -14.35
CA TRP A 319 -6.09 10.08 -15.33
C TRP A 319 -5.80 10.56 -16.76
N THR A 320 -5.04 9.77 -17.51
CA THR A 320 -4.74 10.02 -18.92
C THR A 320 -5.08 8.79 -19.77
N PRO A 321 -5.51 8.96 -21.04
CA PRO A 321 -5.68 7.84 -21.96
C PRO A 321 -4.40 7.01 -22.08
N TYR A 322 -4.53 5.68 -22.11
CA TYR A 322 -3.40 4.81 -22.39
C TYR A 322 -3.16 4.73 -23.89
N SER A 323 -2.10 5.38 -24.36
CA SER A 323 -1.71 5.39 -25.78
C SER A 323 -0.96 4.14 -26.23
N GLY A 324 -0.44 3.33 -25.31
CA GLY A 324 0.60 2.35 -25.64
C GLY A 324 1.89 3.03 -26.12
N ILE A 325 2.97 2.24 -26.22
CA ILE A 325 4.14 2.57 -27.05
C ILE A 325 4.04 1.66 -28.27
#